data_AF-A7SLR6-F1
#
_entry.id   AF-A7SLR6-F1
#
_cell.length_a   1.000
_cell.length_b   1.000
_cell.length_c   1.000
_cell.angle_alpha   90.00
_cell.angle_beta   90.00
_cell.angle_gamma   90.00
#
_symmetry.space_group_name_H-M   'P 1'
#
loop_
_entity.id
_entity.type
_entity.pdbx_description
1 polymer ?
#
loop_
_entity_poly.entity_id
_entity_poly.type
_entity_poly.pdbx_seq_one_letter_code
_entity_poly.pdbx_strand_id
1 'polypeptide(L)'
;MTNAQSTKARKGWSLFRPSNLTSVVVSLSDDDPEICVKLLDFPTRNVFIELKQKVDGCRREWLSSFIDLGGLHRLLSSLTLLGTKGHEKFFTTLERVECVRCIKAVINARVGMEALIASRSLVCTLAEGQSEHCIGLLPSSVAKQRV
;
A
#
# COMPACT_ATOMS: atom_id res chain seq x y z
N MET A 1 -38.00 22.42 -14.33
CA MET A 1 -36.61 22.28 -14.85
C MET A 1 -35.95 21.17 -14.03
N THR A 2 -36.07 19.92 -14.49
CA THR A 2 -35.63 18.72 -13.77
C THR A 2 -34.25 18.29 -14.26
N ASN A 3 -33.33 18.14 -13.31
CA ASN A 3 -31.90 17.94 -13.50
C ASN A 3 -31.60 16.50 -13.97
N ALA A 4 -30.85 16.36 -15.06
CA ALA A 4 -30.48 15.07 -15.63
C ALA A 4 -29.31 14.46 -14.85
N GLN A 5 -29.58 13.37 -14.12
CA GLN A 5 -28.57 12.55 -13.47
C GLN A 5 -27.72 11.83 -14.54
N SER A 6 -26.42 12.13 -14.52
CA SER A 6 -25.40 11.47 -15.34
C SER A 6 -25.18 10.04 -14.82
N THR A 7 -25.67 9.05 -15.55
CA THR A 7 -25.42 7.64 -15.31
C THR A 7 -24.07 7.24 -15.89
N LYS A 8 -23.01 7.20 -15.07
CA LYS A 8 -21.72 6.64 -15.49
C LYS A 8 -21.83 5.11 -15.46
N ALA A 9 -21.93 4.52 -16.64
CA ALA A 9 -22.07 3.08 -16.86
C ALA A 9 -20.92 2.29 -16.20
N ARG A 10 -21.27 1.38 -15.28
CA ARG A 10 -20.37 0.36 -14.73
C ARG A 10 -20.12 -0.68 -15.81
N LYS A 11 -19.04 -0.54 -16.59
CA LYS A 11 -18.59 -1.59 -17.51
C LYS A 11 -17.66 -2.55 -16.77
N GLY A 12 -18.01 -3.83 -16.85
CA GLY A 12 -17.55 -4.91 -16.00
C GLY A 12 -16.06 -5.21 -16.06
N TRP A 13 -15.53 -5.63 -14.91
CA TRP A 13 -14.12 -5.92 -14.66
C TRP A 13 -13.70 -7.35 -15.04
N SER A 14 -14.40 -7.97 -15.99
CA SER A 14 -14.10 -9.33 -16.47
C SER A 14 -12.76 -9.44 -17.23
N LEU A 15 -12.02 -8.34 -17.39
CA LEU A 15 -10.76 -8.29 -18.13
C LEU A 15 -9.52 -8.16 -17.23
N PHE A 16 -9.67 -7.99 -15.92
CA PHE A 16 -8.54 -7.84 -14.99
C PHE A 16 -7.95 -9.22 -14.63
N ARG A 17 -7.29 -9.84 -15.62
CA ARG A 17 -6.56 -11.11 -15.47
C ARG A 17 -5.06 -10.81 -15.30
N PRO A 18 -4.37 -11.43 -14.33
CA PRO A 18 -2.97 -11.13 -14.02
C PRO A 18 -1.99 -11.35 -15.17
N SER A 19 -2.36 -12.11 -16.21
CA SER A 19 -1.52 -12.39 -17.37
C SER A 19 -1.43 -11.28 -18.42
N ASN A 20 -2.17 -10.16 -18.28
CA ASN A 20 -2.11 -9.03 -19.22
C ASN A 20 -1.46 -7.76 -18.62
N LEU A 21 -1.10 -7.77 -17.33
CA LEU A 21 -0.51 -6.62 -16.63
C LEU A 21 0.97 -6.37 -16.97
N THR A 22 1.62 -7.26 -17.73
CA THR A 22 3.02 -7.11 -18.13
C THR A 22 3.22 -6.14 -19.30
N SER A 23 2.16 -5.80 -20.05
CA SER A 23 2.23 -4.86 -21.19
C SER A 23 1.43 -3.57 -20.98
N VAL A 24 0.56 -3.54 -19.96
CA VAL A 24 -0.09 -2.29 -19.57
C VAL A 24 0.89 -1.54 -18.69
N VAL A 25 1.61 -0.59 -19.27
CA VAL A 25 1.99 0.63 -18.55
C VAL A 25 0.68 1.16 -17.98
N VAL A 26 0.38 0.81 -16.73
CA VAL A 26 -0.83 1.27 -16.04
C VAL A 26 -0.56 2.71 -15.70
N SER A 27 -0.67 3.57 -16.69
CA SER A 27 -0.60 5.00 -16.48
C SER A 27 -1.68 5.33 -15.46
N LEU A 28 -1.31 5.50 -14.18
CA LEU A 28 -2.18 5.95 -13.07
C LEU A 28 -2.65 7.42 -13.28
N SER A 29 -2.61 7.85 -14.55
CA SER A 29 -3.08 9.09 -15.12
C SER A 29 -4.60 9.21 -15.05
N ASP A 30 -5.32 8.09 -14.94
CA ASP A 30 -6.71 8.17 -14.51
C ASP A 30 -6.71 8.48 -13.01
N ASP A 31 -7.24 9.66 -12.66
CA ASP A 31 -7.20 10.26 -11.31
C ASP A 31 -7.98 9.46 -10.26
N ASP A 32 -8.38 8.22 -10.52
CA ASP A 32 -9.22 7.44 -9.62
C ASP A 32 -8.40 6.72 -8.53
N PRO A 33 -8.48 7.16 -7.26
CA PRO A 33 -7.79 6.52 -6.15
C PRO A 33 -8.26 5.07 -5.94
N GLU A 34 -9.50 4.72 -6.32
CA GLU A 34 -10.03 3.36 -6.15
C GLU A 34 -9.31 2.35 -7.04
N ILE A 35 -8.95 2.75 -8.25
CA ILE A 35 -8.17 1.92 -9.17
C ILE A 35 -6.77 1.67 -8.59
N CYS A 36 -6.14 2.73 -8.07
CA CYS A 36 -4.82 2.64 -7.44
C CYS A 36 -4.82 1.68 -6.25
N VAL A 37 -5.85 1.74 -5.41
CA VAL A 37 -6.02 0.84 -4.26
C VAL A 37 -6.19 -0.62 -4.71
N LYS A 38 -6.97 -0.88 -5.76
CA LYS A 38 -7.19 -2.24 -6.28
C LYS A 38 -5.94 -2.85 -6.91
N LEU A 39 -5.09 -2.04 -7.54
CA LEU A 39 -3.82 -2.49 -8.09
C LEU A 39 -2.86 -3.03 -7.02
N LEU A 40 -3.03 -2.61 -5.76
CA LEU A 40 -2.24 -3.11 -4.63
C LEU A 40 -2.60 -4.54 -4.20
N ASP A 41 -3.66 -5.14 -4.75
CA ASP A 41 -3.99 -6.55 -4.50
C ASP A 41 -3.04 -7.51 -5.23
N PHE A 42 -2.47 -7.05 -6.35
CA PHE A 42 -1.46 -7.76 -7.11
C PHE A 42 -0.36 -6.78 -7.53
N PRO A 43 0.39 -6.22 -6.57
CA PRO A 43 1.30 -5.13 -6.89
C PRO A 43 2.50 -5.64 -7.67
N THR A 44 2.87 -4.89 -8.71
CA THR A 44 4.14 -5.08 -9.44
C THR A 44 5.07 -3.93 -9.14
N ARG A 45 6.37 -4.08 -9.44
CA ARG A 45 7.35 -3.00 -9.30
C ARG A 45 6.90 -1.67 -9.95
N ASN A 46 6.35 -1.74 -11.17
CA ASN A 46 5.96 -0.54 -11.91
C ASN A 46 4.79 0.18 -11.26
N VAL A 47 3.81 -0.57 -10.73
CA VAL A 47 2.69 -0.02 -9.97
C VAL A 47 3.20 0.80 -8.78
N PHE A 48 4.19 0.32 -8.03
CA PHE A 48 4.76 1.10 -6.92
C PHE A 48 5.49 2.36 -7.41
N ILE A 49 6.27 2.27 -8.49
CA ILE A 49 6.99 3.44 -9.04
C ILE A 49 5.99 4.54 -9.45
N GLU A 50 4.96 4.17 -10.22
CA GLU A 50 3.93 5.10 -10.68
C GLU A 50 3.08 5.62 -9.52
N LEU A 51 2.72 4.76 -8.56
CA LEU A 51 1.95 5.16 -7.38
C LEU A 51 2.74 6.17 -6.54
N LYS A 52 4.05 5.96 -6.36
CA LYS A 52 4.91 6.93 -5.68
C LYS A 52 4.87 8.28 -6.40
N GLN A 53 5.06 8.30 -7.72
CA GLN A 53 5.01 9.55 -8.50
C GLN A 53 3.64 10.23 -8.37
N LYS A 54 2.56 9.45 -8.39
CA LYS A 54 1.20 9.95 -8.18
C LYS A 54 1.05 10.58 -6.81
N VAL A 55 1.48 9.91 -5.75
CA VAL A 55 1.41 10.41 -4.37
C VAL A 55 2.25 11.69 -4.19
N ASP A 56 3.45 11.74 -4.76
CA ASP A 56 4.33 12.92 -4.67
C ASP A 56 3.70 14.18 -5.31
N GLY A 57 2.88 14.01 -6.35
CA GLY A 57 2.25 15.11 -7.09
C GLY A 57 0.74 15.29 -6.88
N CYS A 58 0.10 14.47 -6.05
CA CYS A 58 -1.35 14.47 -5.91
C CYS A 58 -1.88 15.67 -5.13
N ARG A 59 -3.16 15.98 -5.36
CA ARG A 59 -3.92 16.90 -4.51
C ARG A 59 -4.30 16.22 -3.20
N ARG A 60 -4.50 17.01 -2.15
CA ARG A 60 -4.86 16.53 -0.82
C ARG A 60 -6.12 15.67 -0.82
N GLU A 61 -7.12 16.05 -1.60
CA GLU A 61 -8.42 15.38 -1.70
C GLU A 61 -8.27 13.98 -2.28
N TRP A 62 -7.38 13.84 -3.27
CA TRP A 62 -7.04 12.54 -3.85
C TRP A 62 -6.36 11.64 -2.83
N LEU A 63 -5.38 12.17 -2.10
CA LEU A 63 -4.66 11.41 -1.08
C LEU A 63 -5.58 10.98 0.07
N SER A 64 -6.48 11.87 0.52
CA SER A 64 -7.50 11.52 1.50
C SER A 64 -8.35 10.36 1.01
N SER A 65 -8.89 10.45 -0.21
CA SER A 65 -9.71 9.39 -0.78
C SER A 65 -8.95 8.07 -0.94
N PHE A 66 -7.68 8.10 -1.36
CA PHE A 66 -6.82 6.91 -1.41
C PHE A 66 -6.65 6.25 -0.04
N ILE A 67 -6.44 7.05 1.00
CA ILE A 67 -6.30 6.57 2.38
C ILE A 67 -7.64 6.00 2.88
N ASP A 68 -8.74 6.71 2.67
CA ASP A 68 -10.09 6.32 3.10
C ASP A 68 -10.54 5.00 2.44
N LEU A 69 -10.10 4.74 1.21
CA LEU A 69 -10.30 3.48 0.51
C LEU A 69 -9.36 2.35 0.99
N GLY A 70 -8.50 2.63 1.98
CA GLY A 70 -7.60 1.65 2.60
C GLY A 70 -6.24 1.51 1.91
N GLY A 71 -5.85 2.44 1.04
CA GLY A 71 -4.59 2.36 0.29
C GLY A 71 -3.35 2.26 1.17
N LEU A 72 -3.29 3.04 2.26
CA LEU A 72 -2.18 2.96 3.22
C LEU A 72 -2.13 1.60 3.94
N HIS A 73 -3.30 1.05 4.30
CA HIS A 73 -3.36 -0.28 4.91
C HIS A 73 -2.87 -1.36 3.94
N ARG A 74 -3.29 -1.32 2.67
CA ARG A 74 -2.83 -2.28 1.66
C ARG A 74 -1.32 -2.20 1.45
N LEU A 75 -0.74 -0.99 1.38
CA LEU A 75 0.70 -0.80 1.30
C LEU A 75 1.45 -1.44 2.48
N LEU A 76 0.99 -1.20 3.71
CA LEU A 76 1.58 -1.77 4.92
C LEU A 76 1.40 -3.30 5.00
N SER A 77 0.24 -3.81 4.57
CA SER A 77 -0.02 -5.24 4.47
C SER A 77 0.87 -5.91 3.41
N SER A 78 1.09 -5.26 2.27
CA SER A 78 2.09 -5.71 1.28
C SER A 78 3.46 -5.78 1.94
N LEU A 79 3.91 -4.73 2.64
CA LEU A 79 5.19 -4.73 3.35
C LEU A 79 5.31 -5.83 4.42
N THR A 80 4.22 -6.17 5.11
CA THR A 80 4.23 -7.26 6.10
C THR A 80 4.41 -8.61 5.42
N LEU A 81 3.70 -8.85 4.31
CA LEU A 81 3.89 -10.05 3.50
C LEU A 81 5.32 -10.16 2.96
N LEU A 82 5.94 -9.01 2.64
CA LEU A 82 7.33 -8.93 2.22
C LEU A 82 8.34 -9.36 3.29
N GLY A 83 8.03 -9.15 4.58
CA GLY A 83 8.90 -9.47 5.72
C GLY A 83 8.61 -10.81 6.41
N THR A 84 7.75 -11.65 5.84
CA THR A 84 7.49 -12.99 6.37
C THR A 84 8.41 -14.02 5.71
N LYS A 85 9.22 -14.73 6.52
CA LYS A 85 10.06 -15.85 6.06
C LYS A 85 9.18 -16.89 5.34
N GLY A 86 9.50 -17.19 4.08
CA GLY A 86 8.74 -18.12 3.23
C GLY A 86 7.95 -17.48 2.09
N HIS A 87 7.74 -16.15 2.11
CA HIS A 87 7.13 -15.39 1.02
C HIS A 87 8.14 -14.70 0.09
N GLU A 88 9.43 -15.05 0.20
CA GLU A 88 10.51 -14.51 -0.63
C GLU A 88 10.32 -14.73 -2.14
N LYS A 89 9.47 -15.70 -2.51
CA LYS A 89 9.11 -16.00 -3.91
C LYS A 89 8.05 -15.05 -4.50
N PHE A 90 7.31 -14.31 -3.67
CA PHE A 90 6.19 -13.49 -4.13
C PHE A 90 6.62 -12.09 -4.56
N PHE A 91 7.69 -11.57 -3.96
CA PHE A 91 8.18 -10.25 -4.26
C PHE A 91 9.70 -10.19 -4.22
N THR A 92 10.24 -9.48 -5.18
CA THR A 92 11.65 -9.16 -5.33
C THR A 92 12.09 -8.09 -4.32
N THR A 93 13.41 -7.97 -4.08
CA THR A 93 13.99 -6.88 -3.28
C THR A 93 13.61 -5.49 -3.82
N LEU A 94 13.46 -5.36 -5.15
CA LEU A 94 13.08 -4.10 -5.76
C LEU A 94 11.64 -3.71 -5.42
N GLU A 95 10.70 -4.66 -5.43
CA GLU A 95 9.31 -4.39 -5.03
C GLU A 95 9.20 -3.99 -3.56
N ARG A 96 10.02 -4.59 -2.68
CA ARG A 96 10.14 -4.15 -1.27
C ARG A 96 10.54 -2.68 -1.17
N VAL A 97 11.61 -2.31 -1.85
CA VAL A 97 12.15 -0.94 -1.80
C VAL A 97 11.11 0.05 -2.33
N GLU A 98 10.47 -0.23 -3.47
CA GLU A 98 9.48 0.68 -4.04
C GLU A 98 8.19 0.78 -3.19
N CYS A 99 7.76 -0.32 -2.55
CA CYS A 99 6.66 -0.31 -1.59
C CYS A 99 6.95 0.61 -0.40
N VAL A 100 8.15 0.49 0.19
CA VAL A 100 8.59 1.37 1.29
C VAL A 100 8.64 2.83 0.84
N ARG A 101 9.06 3.11 -0.41
CA ARG A 101 9.06 4.48 -0.95
C ARG A 101 7.65 5.04 -1.11
N CYS A 102 6.66 4.24 -1.48
CA CYS A 102 5.25 4.65 -1.50
C CYS A 102 4.74 4.99 -0.10
N ILE A 103 4.99 4.10 0.87
CA ILE A 103 4.59 4.30 2.27
C ILE A 103 5.19 5.59 2.81
N LYS A 104 6.48 5.82 2.57
CA LYS A 104 7.17 7.05 2.97
C LYS A 104 6.54 8.29 2.33
N ALA A 105 6.22 8.25 1.04
CA ALA A 105 5.57 9.37 0.35
C ALA A 105 4.21 9.71 0.98
N VAL A 106 3.39 8.70 1.29
CA VAL A 106 2.08 8.89 1.93
C VAL A 106 2.23 9.48 3.33
N ILE A 107 3.06 8.86 4.19
CA ILE A 107 3.22 9.27 5.60
C ILE A 107 3.87 10.65 5.73
N ASN A 108 4.72 11.05 4.77
CA ASN A 108 5.31 12.39 4.76
C ASN A 108 4.31 13.50 4.43
N ALA A 109 3.16 13.17 3.83
CA ALA A 109 2.08 14.13 3.67
C ALA A 109 1.27 14.22 4.98
N ARG A 110 0.86 15.45 5.35
CA ARG A 110 0.13 15.70 6.60
C ARG A 110 -1.07 14.76 6.81
N VAL A 111 -1.89 14.58 5.78
CA VAL A 111 -3.09 13.69 5.83
C VAL A 111 -2.69 12.23 6.07
N GLY A 112 -1.59 11.77 5.46
CA GLY A 112 -1.10 10.41 5.67
C GLY A 112 -0.53 10.20 7.07
N MET A 113 0.17 11.20 7.63
CA MET A 113 0.62 11.15 9.02
C MET A 113 -0.54 11.14 10.01
N GLU A 114 -1.56 11.98 9.80
CA GLU A 114 -2.78 12.01 10.61
C GLU A 114 -3.52 10.66 10.57
N ALA A 115 -3.59 10.02 9.40
CA ALA A 115 -4.20 8.69 9.26
C ALA A 115 -3.38 7.58 9.95
N LEU A 116 -2.05 7.66 9.91
CA LEU A 116 -1.17 6.71 10.58
C LEU A 116 -1.37 6.76 12.10
N ILE A 117 -1.33 7.96 12.70
CA ILE A 117 -1.45 8.12 14.16
C ILE A 117 -2.86 7.77 14.67
N ALA A 118 -3.89 7.96 13.83
CA ALA A 118 -5.26 7.62 14.18
C ALA A 118 -5.51 6.11 14.26
N SER A 119 -4.64 5.28 13.66
CA SER A 119 -4.82 3.84 13.59
C SER A 119 -3.69 3.08 14.27
N ARG A 120 -3.97 2.56 15.46
CA ARG A 120 -3.03 1.71 16.23
C ARG A 120 -2.54 0.51 15.42
N SER A 121 -3.39 -0.09 14.59
CA SER A 121 -2.99 -1.24 13.77
C SER A 121 -1.93 -0.86 12.74
N LEU A 122 -2.06 0.29 12.06
CA LEU A 122 -1.07 0.75 11.09
C LEU A 122 0.28 1.07 11.75
N VAL A 123 0.25 1.65 12.96
CA VAL A 123 1.46 1.91 13.76
C VAL A 123 2.16 0.61 14.15
N CYS A 124 1.41 -0.39 14.62
CA CYS A 124 1.97 -1.71 14.97
C CYS A 124 2.59 -2.39 13.75
N THR A 125 1.89 -2.40 12.61
CA THR A 125 2.42 -2.99 11.36
C THR A 125 3.71 -2.31 10.90
N LEU A 126 3.81 -0.99 11.01
CA LEU A 126 5.04 -0.27 10.68
C LEU A 126 6.19 -0.63 11.62
N ALA A 127 5.93 -0.76 12.93
CA ALA A 127 6.94 -1.14 13.91
C ALA A 127 7.44 -2.59 13.72
N GLU A 128 6.55 -3.50 13.37
CA GLU A 128 6.89 -4.89 13.04
C GLU A 128 7.78 -4.97 11.80
N GLY A 129 7.48 -4.18 10.76
CA GLY A 129 8.32 -4.09 9.55
C GLY A 129 9.74 -3.57 9.80
N GLN A 130 9.98 -2.80 10.87
CA GLN A 130 11.33 -2.39 11.27
C GLN A 130 12.14 -3.49 11.97
N SER A 131 11.46 -4.58 12.39
CA SER A 131 12.08 -5.62 13.19
C SER A 131 12.95 -6.59 12.37
N GLU A 132 12.92 -6.52 11.04
CA GLU A 132 13.76 -7.38 10.18
C GLU A 132 15.26 -7.11 10.31
N HIS A 133 15.65 -5.97 10.90
CA HIS A 133 17.04 -5.67 11.26
C HIS A 133 17.31 -5.69 12.78
N CYS A 134 16.39 -6.21 13.58
CA CYS A 134 16.51 -6.31 15.04
C CYS A 134 16.20 -7.71 15.63
N ILE A 135 16.09 -8.78 14.81
CA ILE A 135 16.03 -10.18 15.30
C ILE A 135 17.42 -10.66 15.80
N GLY A 136 18.09 -9.83 16.60
CA GLY A 136 19.32 -10.13 17.31
C GLY A 136 19.36 -9.54 18.73
N LEU A 137 18.31 -8.83 19.19
CA LEU A 137 18.29 -8.21 20.52
C LEU A 137 16.98 -8.43 21.26
N LEU A 138 16.62 -9.70 21.45
CA LEU A 138 15.86 -10.12 22.63
C LEU A 138 16.60 -11.32 23.24
N PRO A 139 17.35 -11.15 24.34
CA PRO A 139 17.92 -12.29 25.03
C PRO A 139 16.78 -13.17 25.55
N SER A 140 16.84 -14.43 25.15
CA SER A 140 15.95 -15.56 25.48
C SER A 140 15.99 -15.97 26.96
N SER A 141 16.09 -15.04 27.90
CA SER A 141 16.36 -15.35 29.32
C SER A 141 15.41 -14.75 30.36
N VAL A 142 14.18 -14.38 30.00
CA VAL A 142 13.15 -14.05 31.00
C VAL A 142 11.87 -14.86 30.75
N ALA A 143 11.98 -16.18 30.87
CA ALA A 143 10.82 -17.08 30.99
C ALA A 143 11.14 -18.37 31.77
N LYS A 144 12.07 -18.31 32.72
CA LYS A 144 12.22 -19.34 33.77
C LYS A 144 12.42 -18.65 35.11
N GLN A 145 11.32 -18.45 35.83
CA GLN A 145 11.18 -18.74 37.26
C GLN A 145 9.73 -18.38 37.63
N ARG A 146 8.81 -19.35 37.56
CA ARG A 146 7.60 -19.31 38.39
C ARG A 146 7.88 -20.26 39.54
N VAL A 147 8.09 -19.66 40.71
CA VAL A 147 8.12 -20.33 42.02
C VAL A 147 6.79 -21.04 42.24
#